data_AF-S7TL43-F1
#
_entry.id   AF-S7TL43-F1
#
_cell.length_a   1.000
_cell.length_b   1.000
_cell.length_c   1.000
_cell.angle_alpha   90.00
_cell.angle_beta   90.00
_cell.angle_gamma   90.00
#
_symmetry.space_group_name_H-M   'P 1'
#
loop_
_entity.id
_entity.type
_entity.pdbx_description
1 polymer ?
#
loop_
_entity_poly.entity_id
_entity_poly.type
_entity_poly.pdbx_seq_one_letter_code
_entity_poly.pdbx_strand_id
1 'polypeptide(L)'
;MIRNPQALTVAGSDSGGGAGIQADLKAFAMNGVYGASVITALTAQNSLGVSGIHAPEPEFVALQLSAVLDDLSIDAAKTGMLFSHGIIAAIAPLLKAWGGPLVVDPVCVATSGHRLLQPDAVEALKTKMAPLAALFTPNRHEAELLVGMDIRTREDCFEACRRLLDLGPAAVLLKGGHFEDFAAVTDWLAVRGQEPIPLIQPKVDTKNVHGTGCSLSAAIAANLARGMELTRAVTEAQGFLNLGLRASYRVGRGPGPLNHAAPLVQARARAEILEELADTGRRLAERPFAAGLLPRFGGNMAAALPWATRPAQVAAFDGGITSSLDGHVLLPGCPRYGAAPELGVRLTAAAAAAGEGEGGLSWALTLRLAENTLKGLDAAGLRVSAVDHGMDGDEPRGRDDDLDWNTLNALRAAGHGPEADVPRSAGGADSPADALPDALIDTSGDFPGPVVVLLARDAAELLDKLDAMAGSGKGAAKGSAKSRARG
;
A
#
# COMPACT_ATOMS: atom_id res chain seq x y z
N MET A 1 20.85 -6.17 26.93
CA MET A 1 20.06 -5.06 26.36
C MET A 1 19.91 -5.32 24.87
N ILE A 2 18.70 -5.23 24.32
CA ILE A 2 18.49 -5.31 22.87
C ILE A 2 19.04 -4.01 22.30
N ARG A 3 20.11 -4.08 21.50
CA ARG A 3 20.64 -2.91 20.78
C ARG A 3 19.65 -2.57 19.67
N ASN A 4 19.12 -1.35 19.67
CA ASN A 4 18.27 -0.88 18.58
C ASN A 4 19.14 -0.65 17.33
N PRO A 5 18.73 -1.15 16.15
CA PRO A 5 19.39 -0.83 14.89
C PRO A 5 19.47 0.67 14.67
N GLN A 6 20.56 1.14 14.06
CA GLN A 6 20.79 2.55 13.79
C GLN A 6 21.03 2.76 12.30
N ALA A 7 20.35 3.73 11.71
CA ALA A 7 20.53 4.11 10.32
C ALA A 7 20.88 5.59 10.17
N LEU A 8 21.69 5.89 9.17
CA LEU A 8 22.13 7.25 8.84
C LEU A 8 21.53 7.70 7.50
N THR A 9 20.99 8.92 7.45
CA THR A 9 20.73 9.61 6.18
C THR A 9 21.76 10.71 5.92
N VAL A 10 22.28 10.79 4.68
CA VAL A 10 23.10 11.91 4.19
C VAL A 10 22.34 12.57 3.05
N ALA A 11 21.60 13.64 3.36
CA ALA A 11 20.65 14.25 2.42
C ALA A 11 20.33 15.71 2.74
N GLY A 12 19.61 16.37 1.82
CA GLY A 12 19.08 17.70 2.04
C GLY A 12 17.88 17.73 2.99
N SER A 13 17.67 18.87 3.65
CA SER A 13 16.52 19.17 4.49
C SER A 13 15.40 19.82 3.68
N ASP A 14 14.23 19.18 3.62
CA ASP A 14 12.99 19.72 3.07
C ASP A 14 12.20 20.42 4.17
N SER A 15 12.08 21.76 4.10
CA SER A 15 11.30 22.52 5.08
C SER A 15 9.80 22.17 5.10
N GLY A 16 9.27 21.60 4.01
CA GLY A 16 7.89 21.09 3.96
C GLY A 16 7.70 19.76 4.69
N GLY A 17 8.79 19.08 5.05
CA GLY A 17 8.81 17.85 5.83
C GLY A 17 8.26 16.62 5.10
N GLY A 18 8.05 16.68 3.79
CA GLY A 18 7.53 15.58 2.98
C GLY A 18 8.60 14.72 2.32
N ALA A 19 9.80 15.27 2.11
CA ALA A 19 10.96 14.61 1.54
C ALA A 19 12.22 14.87 2.40
N GLY A 20 13.41 14.62 1.82
CA GLY A 20 14.70 14.92 2.47
C GLY A 20 14.90 14.15 3.78
N ILE A 21 15.78 14.66 4.65
CA ILE A 21 16.07 14.05 5.96
C ILE A 21 14.79 13.89 6.81
N GLN A 22 13.78 14.74 6.63
CA GLN A 22 12.53 14.67 7.37
C GLN A 22 11.76 13.39 7.02
N ALA A 23 11.63 13.06 5.72
CA ALA A 23 11.03 11.80 5.30
C ALA A 23 11.88 10.61 5.74
N ASP A 24 13.20 10.74 5.68
CA ASP A 24 14.11 9.66 6.04
C ASP A 24 14.02 9.29 7.52
N LEU A 25 14.08 10.29 8.40
CA LEU A 25 13.98 10.07 9.85
C LEU A 25 12.60 9.53 10.25
N LYS A 26 11.52 9.97 9.59
CA LYS A 26 10.18 9.41 9.79
C LYS A 26 10.12 7.95 9.35
N ALA A 27 10.70 7.62 8.19
CA ALA A 27 10.77 6.25 7.69
C ALA A 27 11.58 5.34 8.62
N PHE A 28 12.76 5.80 9.09
CA PHE A 28 13.57 5.07 10.06
C PHE A 28 12.79 4.78 11.35
N ALA A 29 12.18 5.81 11.94
CA ALA A 29 11.41 5.67 13.17
C ALA A 29 10.23 4.69 13.03
N MET A 30 9.47 4.79 11.94
CA MET A 30 8.31 3.93 11.69
C MET A 30 8.67 2.49 11.29
N ASN A 31 9.92 2.26 10.91
CA ASN A 31 10.49 0.92 10.69
C ASN A 31 11.28 0.39 11.90
N GLY A 32 11.21 1.07 13.05
CA GLY A 32 11.82 0.60 14.31
C GLY A 32 13.33 0.78 14.38
N VAL A 33 13.87 1.78 13.70
CA VAL A 33 15.31 2.07 13.60
C VAL A 33 15.60 3.46 14.15
N TYR A 34 16.68 3.60 14.93
CA TYR A 34 17.17 4.91 15.36
C TYR A 34 17.76 5.66 14.17
N GLY A 35 17.29 6.87 13.91
CA GLY A 35 17.73 7.68 12.78
C GLY A 35 18.73 8.76 13.17
N ALA A 36 19.89 8.75 12.52
CA ALA A 36 20.84 9.87 12.50
C ALA A 36 20.83 10.57 11.14
N SER A 37 21.30 11.83 11.07
CA SER A 37 21.30 12.61 9.83
C SER A 37 22.54 13.48 9.68
N VAL A 38 23.04 13.57 8.45
CA VAL A 38 24.04 14.55 7.99
C VAL A 38 23.38 15.40 6.91
N ILE A 39 23.41 16.73 7.10
CA ILE A 39 22.69 17.65 6.22
C ILE A 39 23.62 18.17 5.13
N THR A 40 23.27 17.91 3.87
CA THR A 40 24.03 18.35 2.69
C THR A 40 23.58 19.70 2.14
N ALA A 41 22.31 20.05 2.35
CA ALA A 41 21.75 21.35 1.97
C ALA A 41 20.43 21.59 2.70
N LEU A 42 20.09 22.87 2.88
CA LEU A 42 18.79 23.33 3.33
C LEU A 42 18.00 23.80 2.11
N THR A 43 16.74 23.37 1.98
CA THR A 43 15.83 23.89 0.96
C THR A 43 14.72 24.71 1.62
N ALA A 44 14.45 25.89 1.07
CA ALA A 44 13.22 26.62 1.31
C ALA A 44 12.17 26.04 0.35
N GLN A 45 11.51 24.98 0.79
CA GLN A 45 10.65 24.11 -0.02
C GLN A 45 9.28 23.88 0.64
N ASN A 46 8.26 23.73 -0.20
CA ASN A 46 6.92 23.34 0.22
C ASN A 46 6.25 22.53 -0.91
N SER A 47 4.96 22.20 -0.76
CA SER A 47 4.20 21.42 -1.75
C SER A 47 4.14 22.05 -3.16
N LEU A 48 4.45 23.34 -3.31
CA LEU A 48 4.37 24.06 -4.59
C LEU A 48 5.72 24.12 -5.33
N GLY A 49 6.83 23.81 -4.65
CA GLY A 49 8.16 23.86 -5.26
C GLY A 49 9.26 24.29 -4.30
N VAL A 50 10.41 24.62 -4.89
CA VAL A 50 11.63 25.03 -4.18
C VAL A 50 11.91 26.51 -4.50
N SER A 51 11.98 27.35 -3.47
CA SER A 51 12.25 28.79 -3.59
C SER A 51 13.72 29.15 -3.36
N GLY A 52 14.49 28.27 -2.72
CA GLY A 52 15.91 28.51 -2.45
C GLY A 52 16.61 27.27 -1.93
N ILE A 53 17.91 27.20 -2.16
CA ILE A 53 18.80 26.15 -1.68
C ILE A 53 20.03 26.82 -1.07
N HIS A 54 20.41 26.38 0.13
CA HIS A 54 21.62 26.82 0.81
C HIS A 54 22.40 25.59 1.28
N ALA A 55 23.64 25.43 0.83
CA ALA A 55 24.49 24.31 1.19
C ALA A 55 25.60 24.76 2.16
N PRO A 56 25.89 23.98 3.22
CA PRO A 56 27.10 24.16 4.01
C PRO A 56 28.37 23.91 3.18
N GLU A 57 29.51 24.38 3.67
CA GLU A 57 30.81 24.04 3.11
C GLU A 57 31.05 22.52 3.15
N PRO A 58 31.67 21.90 2.11
CA PRO A 58 31.90 20.46 2.05
C PRO A 58 32.62 19.88 3.27
N GLU A 59 33.59 20.62 3.84
CA GLU A 59 34.34 20.21 5.03
C GLU A 59 33.44 20.11 6.26
N PHE A 60 32.41 20.96 6.37
CA PHE A 60 31.45 20.88 7.46
C PHE A 60 30.51 19.69 7.31
N VAL A 61 30.14 19.33 6.07
CA VAL A 61 29.36 18.10 5.81
C VAL A 61 30.18 16.86 6.17
N ALA A 62 31.46 16.83 5.82
CA ALA A 62 32.36 15.76 6.25
C ALA A 62 32.52 15.71 7.78
N LEU A 63 32.63 16.86 8.45
CA LEU A 63 32.71 16.92 9.91
C LEU A 63 31.46 16.36 10.59
N GLN A 64 30.26 16.68 10.09
CA GLN A 64 29.02 16.07 10.58
C GLN A 64 29.04 14.55 10.43
N LEU A 65 29.49 14.05 9.27
CA LEU A 65 29.57 12.62 8.98
C LEU A 65 30.56 11.91 9.91
N SER A 66 31.77 12.45 10.10
CA SER A 66 32.73 11.91 11.04
C SER A 66 32.18 11.90 12.47
N ALA A 67 31.60 13.01 12.93
CA ALA A 67 31.04 13.09 14.28
C ALA A 67 29.98 12.02 14.56
N VAL A 68 29.14 11.71 13.56
CA VAL A 68 28.16 10.63 13.67
C VAL A 68 28.82 9.25 13.66
N LEU A 69 29.73 8.99 12.72
CA LEU A 69 30.38 7.68 12.57
C LEU A 69 31.35 7.35 13.72
N ASP A 70 31.91 8.37 14.39
CA ASP A 70 32.83 8.21 15.51
C ASP A 70 32.12 7.83 16.82
N ASP A 71 30.84 8.20 16.98
CA ASP A 71 30.05 7.95 18.20
C ASP A 71 29.01 6.83 18.00
N LEU A 72 28.30 6.85 16.86
CA LEU A 72 27.16 5.97 16.62
C LEU A 72 27.57 4.68 15.90
N SER A 73 26.97 3.58 16.31
CA SER A 73 27.13 2.30 15.63
C SER A 73 26.11 2.18 14.50
N ILE A 74 26.39 2.83 13.36
CA ILE A 74 25.52 2.85 12.18
C ILE A 74 25.54 1.48 11.48
N ASP A 75 24.37 0.85 11.36
CA ASP A 75 24.18 -0.48 10.77
C ASP A 75 23.86 -0.41 9.26
N ALA A 76 23.24 0.68 8.80
CA ALA A 76 23.08 0.98 7.37
C ALA A 76 22.98 2.49 7.14
N ALA A 77 23.28 2.95 5.94
CA ALA A 77 23.19 4.36 5.58
C ALA A 77 22.46 4.53 4.25
N LYS A 78 21.92 5.73 4.03
CA LYS A 78 21.37 6.12 2.73
C LYS A 78 21.81 7.51 2.34
N THR A 79 22.03 7.74 1.04
CA THR A 79 22.24 9.09 0.51
C THR A 79 21.02 9.55 -0.26
N GLY A 80 20.64 10.82 -0.09
CA GLY A 80 19.61 11.49 -0.91
C GLY A 80 20.25 12.58 -1.77
N MET A 81 19.62 13.76 -1.82
CA MET A 81 20.18 14.92 -2.52
C MET A 81 21.56 15.31 -1.96
N LEU A 82 22.63 15.15 -2.77
CA LEU A 82 24.01 15.51 -2.38
C LEU A 82 24.46 16.89 -2.87
N PHE A 83 23.63 17.57 -3.67
CA PHE A 83 23.77 18.94 -4.16
C PHE A 83 24.96 19.22 -5.11
N SER A 84 26.20 18.98 -4.70
CA SER A 84 27.41 19.40 -5.44
C SER A 84 28.52 18.35 -5.49
N HIS A 85 29.42 18.49 -6.47
CA HIS A 85 30.64 17.69 -6.57
C HIS A 85 31.48 17.75 -5.29
N GLY A 86 31.66 18.95 -4.72
CA GLY A 86 32.49 19.16 -3.53
C GLY A 86 32.00 18.35 -2.33
N ILE A 87 30.69 18.35 -2.08
CA ILE A 87 30.09 17.54 -1.01
C ILE A 87 30.32 16.06 -1.26
N ILE A 88 30.07 15.57 -2.48
CA ILE A 88 30.30 14.16 -2.84
C ILE A 88 31.77 13.77 -2.62
N ALA A 89 32.70 14.62 -3.05
CA ALA A 89 34.13 14.38 -2.90
C ALA A 89 34.57 14.33 -1.43
N ALA A 90 33.93 15.11 -0.56
CA ALA A 90 34.23 15.15 0.87
C ALA A 90 33.68 13.93 1.64
N ILE A 91 32.47 13.46 1.32
CA ILE A 91 31.83 12.36 2.06
C ILE A 91 32.16 10.96 1.55
N ALA A 92 32.44 10.79 0.25
CA ALA A 92 32.65 9.47 -0.34
C ALA A 92 33.81 8.68 0.30
N PRO A 93 34.98 9.28 0.63
CA PRO A 93 36.05 8.57 1.32
C PRO A 93 35.65 8.08 2.72
N LEU A 94 34.86 8.87 3.45
CA LEU A 94 34.38 8.51 4.80
C LEU A 94 33.38 7.36 4.74
N LEU A 95 32.43 7.40 3.81
CA LEU A 95 31.47 6.31 3.59
C LEU A 95 32.17 5.03 3.13
N LYS A 96 33.19 5.15 2.29
CA LYS A 96 34.03 4.01 1.87
C LYS A 96 34.79 3.39 3.05
N ALA A 97 35.34 4.22 3.94
CA ALA A 97 36.05 3.76 5.12
C ALA A 97 35.12 3.08 6.14
N TRP A 98 33.89 3.58 6.28
CA TRP A 98 32.85 2.95 7.10
C TRP A 98 32.45 1.56 6.57
N GLY A 99 32.29 1.40 5.26
CA GLY A 99 32.18 0.09 4.60
C GLY A 99 30.88 -0.69 4.85
N GLY A 100 29.88 -0.09 5.49
CA GLY A 100 28.58 -0.72 5.72
C GLY A 100 27.62 -0.64 4.53
N PRO A 101 26.41 -1.22 4.66
CA PRO A 101 25.39 -1.21 3.62
C PRO A 101 24.91 0.21 3.29
N LEU A 102 25.22 0.69 2.09
CA LEU A 102 24.83 2.02 1.63
C LEU A 102 23.75 1.94 0.53
N VAL A 103 22.60 2.57 0.77
CA VAL A 103 21.55 2.77 -0.25
C VAL A 103 21.75 4.14 -0.88
N VAL A 104 22.08 4.20 -2.17
CA VAL A 104 22.33 5.44 -2.89
C VAL A 104 21.12 5.79 -3.74
N ASP A 105 20.38 6.82 -3.33
CA ASP A 105 19.30 7.43 -4.13
C ASP A 105 19.88 8.60 -4.94
N PRO A 106 19.92 8.53 -6.27
CA PRO A 106 20.68 9.48 -7.09
C PRO A 106 20.12 10.90 -7.10
N VAL A 107 18.81 11.08 -6.83
CA VAL A 107 18.07 12.35 -6.71
C VAL A 107 18.60 13.47 -7.62
N CYS A 108 18.34 13.34 -8.92
CA CYS A 108 18.78 14.33 -9.91
C CYS A 108 17.84 15.54 -10.02
N VAL A 109 16.54 15.31 -9.82
CA VAL A 109 15.48 16.30 -10.03
C VAL A 109 14.47 16.18 -8.88
N ALA A 110 13.95 17.31 -8.41
CA ALA A 110 12.87 17.34 -7.43
C ALA A 110 11.58 16.75 -8.02
N THR A 111 10.68 16.26 -7.17
CA THR A 111 9.32 15.86 -7.60
C THR A 111 8.56 17.01 -8.29
N SER A 112 8.92 18.26 -8.00
CA SER A 112 8.38 19.47 -8.65
C SER A 112 9.09 19.87 -9.96
N GLY A 113 10.06 19.08 -10.43
CA GLY A 113 10.78 19.31 -11.71
C GLY A 113 12.01 20.21 -11.61
N HIS A 114 12.31 20.79 -10.46
CA HIS A 114 13.52 21.60 -10.26
C HIS A 114 14.78 20.73 -10.23
N ARG A 115 15.83 21.10 -10.98
CA ARG A 115 17.14 20.44 -10.89
C ARG A 115 17.74 20.68 -9.50
N LEU A 116 18.12 19.58 -8.83
CA LEU A 116 18.65 19.60 -7.47
C LEU A 116 20.17 19.34 -7.42
N LEU A 117 20.71 18.69 -8.45
CA LEU A 117 22.15 18.49 -8.62
C LEU A 117 22.73 19.50 -9.61
N GLN A 118 23.92 19.99 -9.28
CA GLN A 118 24.75 20.71 -10.25
C GLN A 118 25.23 19.74 -11.36
N PRO A 119 25.44 20.20 -12.61
CA PRO A 119 25.81 19.31 -13.72
C PRO A 119 27.07 18.48 -13.50
N ASP A 120 28.04 19.01 -12.76
CA ASP A 120 29.30 18.36 -12.38
C ASP A 120 29.13 17.29 -11.29
N ALA A 121 28.00 17.28 -10.57
CA ALA A 121 27.72 16.33 -9.51
C ALA A 121 27.26 14.95 -10.04
N VAL A 122 26.73 14.87 -11.27
CA VAL A 122 26.29 13.60 -11.89
C VAL A 122 27.48 12.66 -12.11
N GLU A 123 28.60 13.17 -12.62
CA GLU A 123 29.81 12.36 -12.80
C GLU A 123 30.44 11.95 -11.47
N ALA A 124 30.37 12.81 -10.45
CA ALA A 124 30.82 12.45 -9.11
C ALA A 124 29.96 11.34 -8.49
N LEU A 125 28.64 11.39 -8.69
CA LEU A 125 27.71 10.34 -8.27
C LEU A 125 28.06 9.00 -8.95
N LYS A 126 28.26 8.99 -10.27
CA LYS A 126 28.62 7.78 -11.03
C LYS A 126 29.97 7.19 -10.61
N THR A 127 30.98 8.04 -10.44
CA THR A 127 32.37 7.57 -10.24
C THR A 127 32.76 7.38 -8.79
N LYS A 128 32.08 8.05 -7.84
CA LYS A 128 32.44 8.03 -6.41
C LYS A 128 31.37 7.41 -5.52
N MET A 129 30.09 7.54 -5.84
CA MET A 129 28.99 7.05 -4.98
C MET A 129 28.43 5.70 -5.42
N ALA A 130 28.13 5.53 -6.70
CA ALA A 130 27.60 4.27 -7.22
C ALA A 130 28.48 3.05 -6.88
N PRO A 131 29.84 3.11 -6.95
CA PRO A 131 30.69 1.98 -6.55
C PRO A 131 30.64 1.61 -5.06
N LEU A 132 30.12 2.49 -4.20
CA LEU A 132 29.98 2.25 -2.76
C LEU A 132 28.62 1.66 -2.39
N ALA A 133 27.66 1.65 -3.32
CA ALA A 133 26.29 1.31 -3.02
C ALA A 133 26.11 -0.20 -2.86
N ALA A 134 25.55 -0.62 -1.73
CA ALA A 134 24.92 -1.93 -1.59
C ALA A 134 23.65 -2.01 -2.46
N LEU A 135 22.93 -0.89 -2.59
CA LEU A 135 21.80 -0.75 -3.51
C LEU A 135 21.78 0.66 -4.12
N PHE A 136 21.72 0.74 -5.44
CA PHE A 136 21.51 1.99 -6.17
C PHE A 136 20.07 2.07 -6.67
N THR A 137 19.34 3.17 -6.39
CA THR A 137 17.87 3.23 -6.58
C THR A 137 17.39 4.28 -7.57
N PRO A 138 17.85 4.32 -8.84
CA PRO A 138 17.38 5.30 -9.81
C PRO A 138 15.91 5.06 -10.19
N ASN A 139 15.15 6.13 -10.39
CA ASN A 139 13.92 6.05 -11.17
C ASN A 139 14.21 5.96 -12.68
N ARG A 140 13.20 5.65 -13.49
CA ARG A 140 13.33 5.55 -14.96
C ARG A 140 14.05 6.75 -15.59
N HIS A 141 13.66 7.99 -15.29
CA HIS A 141 14.27 9.18 -15.88
C HIS A 141 15.72 9.40 -15.41
N GLU A 142 16.01 9.08 -14.15
CA GLU A 142 17.37 9.10 -13.62
C GLU A 142 18.24 8.04 -14.29
N ALA A 143 17.70 6.84 -14.52
CA ALA A 143 18.39 5.78 -15.23
C ALA A 143 18.67 6.18 -16.68
N GLU A 144 17.68 6.70 -17.41
CA GLU A 144 17.83 7.23 -18.77
C GLU A 144 18.98 8.24 -18.86
N LEU A 145 19.05 9.18 -17.90
CA LEU A 145 20.12 10.17 -17.79
C LEU A 145 21.50 9.53 -17.50
N LEU A 146 21.55 8.55 -16.59
CA LEU A 146 22.80 7.95 -16.13
C LEU A 146 23.44 7.01 -17.17
N VAL A 147 22.62 6.26 -17.90
CA VAL A 147 23.07 5.27 -18.90
C VAL A 147 23.00 5.74 -20.34
N GLY A 148 22.40 6.91 -20.59
CA GLY A 148 22.34 7.54 -21.91
C GLY A 148 21.51 6.76 -22.93
N MET A 149 20.39 6.16 -22.50
CA MET A 149 19.45 5.46 -23.37
C MET A 149 18.01 5.71 -22.91
N ASP A 150 17.06 5.64 -23.84
CA ASP A 150 15.64 5.65 -23.50
C ASP A 150 15.22 4.26 -22.98
N ILE A 151 14.32 4.22 -22.00
CA ILE A 151 13.83 2.96 -21.43
C ILE A 151 12.34 2.83 -21.77
N ARG A 152 11.97 2.05 -22.79
CA ARG A 152 10.58 1.92 -23.26
C ARG A 152 10.04 0.50 -23.22
N THR A 153 10.87 -0.51 -23.06
CA THR A 153 10.46 -1.91 -22.95
C THR A 153 11.10 -2.61 -21.75
N ARG A 154 10.63 -3.83 -21.47
CA ARG A 154 11.26 -4.71 -20.49
C ARG A 154 12.73 -4.97 -20.82
N GLU A 155 13.05 -5.19 -22.09
CA GLU A 155 14.42 -5.44 -22.55
C GLU A 155 15.31 -4.20 -22.35
N ASP A 156 14.77 -3.00 -22.56
CA ASP A 156 15.48 -1.76 -22.26
C ASP A 156 15.77 -1.64 -20.76
N CYS A 157 14.81 -2.03 -19.90
CA CYS A 157 15.02 -2.10 -18.44
C CYS A 157 16.17 -3.02 -18.07
N PHE A 158 16.30 -4.17 -18.75
CA PHE A 158 17.34 -5.15 -18.47
C PHE A 158 18.72 -4.62 -18.86
N GLU A 159 18.81 -4.01 -20.04
CA GLU A 159 20.04 -3.37 -20.51
C GLU A 159 20.42 -2.17 -19.64
N ALA A 160 19.46 -1.34 -19.23
CA ALA A 160 19.69 -0.25 -18.30
C ALA A 160 20.20 -0.76 -16.94
N CYS A 161 19.59 -1.81 -16.38
CA CYS A 161 20.07 -2.44 -15.15
C CYS A 161 21.51 -2.95 -15.29
N ARG A 162 21.85 -3.57 -16.41
CA ARG A 162 23.21 -4.05 -16.70
C ARG A 162 24.21 -2.89 -16.72
N ARG A 163 23.91 -1.81 -17.43
CA ARG A 163 24.77 -0.61 -17.50
C ARG A 163 24.90 0.09 -16.15
N LEU A 164 23.83 0.14 -15.36
CA LEU A 164 23.86 0.71 -14.01
C LEU A 164 24.73 -0.14 -13.07
N LEU A 165 24.67 -1.47 -13.16
CA LEU A 165 25.57 -2.37 -12.43
C LEU A 165 27.04 -2.18 -12.87
N ASP A 166 27.30 -1.88 -14.14
CA ASP A 166 28.67 -1.60 -14.63
C ASP A 166 29.29 -0.33 -14.01
N LEU A 167 28.48 0.54 -13.39
CA LEU A 167 28.98 1.69 -12.59
C LEU A 167 29.60 1.26 -11.25
N GLY A 168 29.47 0.00 -10.85
CA GLY A 168 30.05 -0.56 -9.63
C GLY A 168 29.12 -0.90 -8.44
N PRO A 169 27.82 -0.57 -8.39
CA PRO A 169 27.00 -0.94 -7.23
C PRO A 169 26.84 -2.46 -7.13
N ALA A 170 26.60 -2.97 -5.92
CA ALA A 170 26.35 -4.39 -5.70
C ALA A 170 24.99 -4.84 -6.28
N ALA A 171 23.98 -3.97 -6.18
CA ALA A 171 22.65 -4.17 -6.72
C ALA A 171 22.03 -2.86 -7.21
N VAL A 172 21.04 -2.95 -8.09
CA VAL A 172 20.28 -1.82 -8.65
C VAL A 172 18.79 -2.09 -8.50
N LEU A 173 18.03 -1.12 -7.99
CA LEU A 173 16.58 -1.09 -8.03
C LEU A 173 16.13 -0.01 -9.01
N LEU A 174 15.77 -0.41 -10.23
CA LEU A 174 15.24 0.48 -11.24
C LEU A 174 13.74 0.69 -11.03
N LYS A 175 13.35 1.89 -10.61
CA LYS A 175 11.96 2.22 -10.24
C LYS A 175 11.14 2.70 -11.45
N GLY A 176 9.89 2.24 -11.56
CA GLY A 176 8.90 2.80 -12.50
C GLY A 176 8.96 2.27 -13.94
N GLY A 177 9.16 0.96 -14.11
CA GLY A 177 9.03 0.27 -15.40
C GLY A 177 7.55 0.05 -15.78
N HIS A 178 6.85 1.10 -16.19
CA HIS A 178 5.51 0.98 -16.76
C HIS A 178 5.62 0.67 -18.26
N PHE A 179 5.24 -0.55 -18.66
CA PHE A 179 5.17 -0.98 -20.04
C PHE A 179 3.80 -1.60 -20.28
N GLU A 180 2.88 -0.78 -20.79
CA GLU A 180 1.50 -1.10 -21.19
C GLU A 180 0.59 -1.71 -20.09
N ASP A 181 -0.62 -1.14 -19.99
CA ASP A 181 -1.77 -1.50 -19.14
C ASP A 181 -1.85 -1.16 -17.63
N PHE A 182 -3.09 -0.84 -17.26
CA PHE A 182 -3.53 0.13 -16.26
C PHE A 182 -3.87 -0.50 -14.91
N ALA A 183 -2.88 -0.94 -14.12
CA ALA A 183 -3.15 -1.24 -12.70
C ALA A 183 -1.92 -1.38 -11.80
N ALA A 184 -0.76 -1.75 -12.35
CA ALA A 184 0.41 -2.12 -11.58
C ALA A 184 1.65 -1.27 -11.92
N VAL A 185 2.55 -1.14 -10.94
CA VAL A 185 3.88 -0.56 -11.06
C VAL A 185 4.88 -1.72 -10.93
N THR A 186 5.80 -1.86 -11.87
CA THR A 186 6.89 -2.84 -11.78
C THR A 186 8.22 -2.14 -11.54
N ASP A 187 8.84 -2.44 -10.41
CA ASP A 187 10.25 -2.11 -10.16
C ASP A 187 11.11 -3.34 -10.50
N TRP A 188 12.35 -3.11 -10.96
CA TRP A 188 13.27 -4.19 -11.32
C TRP A 188 14.48 -4.21 -10.38
N LEU A 189 14.64 -5.29 -9.61
CA LEU A 189 15.80 -5.52 -8.75
C LEU A 189 16.85 -6.35 -9.50
N ALA A 190 17.99 -5.75 -9.81
CA ALA A 190 19.08 -6.40 -10.53
C ALA A 190 20.28 -6.63 -9.59
N VAL A 191 20.80 -7.86 -9.63
CA VAL A 191 22.03 -8.28 -8.95
C VAL A 191 22.97 -8.85 -10.00
N ARG A 192 24.27 -8.58 -9.88
CA ARG A 192 25.26 -9.02 -10.87
C ARG A 192 25.21 -10.54 -11.08
N GLY A 193 25.13 -10.95 -12.34
CA GLY A 193 25.11 -12.37 -12.73
C GLY A 193 23.74 -13.05 -12.58
N GLN A 194 22.69 -12.31 -12.24
CA GLN A 194 21.31 -12.79 -12.18
C GLN A 194 20.45 -11.98 -13.15
N GLU A 195 19.35 -12.57 -13.61
CA GLU A 195 18.33 -11.84 -14.36
C GLU A 195 17.59 -10.86 -13.40
N PRO A 196 17.21 -9.64 -13.84
CA PRO A 196 16.45 -8.72 -13.01
C PRO A 196 15.14 -9.33 -12.51
N ILE A 197 14.92 -9.21 -11.20
CA ILE A 197 13.73 -9.72 -10.50
C ILE A 197 12.62 -8.65 -10.62
N PRO A 198 11.44 -8.98 -11.18
CA PRO A 198 10.31 -8.08 -11.19
C PRO A 198 9.67 -7.99 -9.79
N LEU A 199 9.46 -6.77 -9.32
CA LEU A 199 8.78 -6.46 -8.07
C LEU A 199 7.51 -5.66 -8.38
N ILE A 200 6.41 -6.39 -8.56
CA ILE A 200 5.11 -5.85 -8.99
C ILE A 200 4.34 -5.35 -7.77
N GLN A 201 3.75 -4.16 -7.88
CA GLN A 201 2.86 -3.58 -6.87
C GLN A 201 1.60 -2.96 -7.49
N PRO A 202 0.47 -2.98 -6.77
CA PRO A 202 -0.71 -2.25 -7.21
C PRO A 202 -0.46 -0.74 -7.18
N LYS A 203 -0.79 -0.05 -8.28
CA LYS A 203 -0.69 1.41 -8.35
C LYS A 203 -1.70 2.03 -7.38
N VAL A 204 -1.22 2.91 -6.51
CA VAL A 204 -2.08 3.75 -5.67
C VAL A 204 -2.46 4.98 -6.47
N ASP A 205 -3.76 5.18 -6.72
CA ASP A 205 -4.27 6.40 -7.34
C ASP A 205 -4.20 7.53 -6.32
N THR A 206 -3.08 8.25 -6.25
CA THR A 206 -2.93 9.41 -5.38
C THR A 206 -2.17 10.58 -5.97
N LYS A 207 -2.59 11.80 -5.60
CA LYS A 207 -1.86 13.05 -5.88
C LYS A 207 -0.71 13.30 -4.90
N ASN A 208 -0.68 12.58 -3.77
CA ASN A 208 0.30 12.77 -2.70
C ASN A 208 1.57 11.96 -2.96
N VAL A 209 2.32 12.38 -3.98
CA VAL A 209 3.54 11.69 -4.43
C VAL A 209 4.84 12.38 -3.97
N HIS A 210 4.74 13.41 -3.12
CA HIS A 210 5.92 14.12 -2.61
C HIS A 210 6.72 13.22 -1.65
N GLY A 211 8.01 13.04 -1.94
CA GLY A 211 8.93 12.27 -1.08
C GLY A 211 8.83 10.75 -1.17
N THR A 212 8.15 10.19 -2.18
CA THR A 212 8.06 8.73 -2.41
C THR A 212 9.44 8.07 -2.55
N GLY A 213 10.31 8.64 -3.38
CA GLY A 213 11.67 8.14 -3.60
C GLY A 213 12.52 8.14 -2.32
N CYS A 214 12.54 9.26 -1.59
CA CYS A 214 13.26 9.38 -0.32
C CYS A 214 12.75 8.38 0.72
N SER A 215 11.43 8.22 0.83
CA SER A 215 10.81 7.33 1.80
C SER A 215 11.08 5.86 1.48
N LEU A 216 11.08 5.49 0.19
CA LEU A 216 11.43 4.13 -0.25
C LEU A 216 12.89 3.81 0.07
N SER A 217 13.83 4.67 -0.34
CA SER A 217 15.26 4.43 -0.10
C SER A 217 15.60 4.43 1.40
N ALA A 218 14.94 5.27 2.20
CA ALA A 218 15.09 5.27 3.65
C ALA A 218 14.49 4.02 4.31
N ALA A 219 13.31 3.56 3.88
CA ALA A 219 12.73 2.32 4.40
C ALA A 219 13.58 1.09 4.06
N ILE A 220 14.19 1.04 2.86
CA ILE A 220 15.15 -0.01 2.49
C ILE A 220 16.35 0.02 3.42
N ALA A 221 16.95 1.20 3.65
CA ALA A 221 18.10 1.33 4.54
C ALA A 221 17.75 0.94 5.99
N ALA A 222 16.55 1.28 6.48
CA ALA A 222 16.07 0.82 7.78
C ALA A 222 15.98 -0.71 7.85
N ASN A 223 15.45 -1.36 6.81
CA ASN A 223 15.35 -2.81 6.76
C ASN A 223 16.73 -3.50 6.67
N LEU A 224 17.67 -2.92 5.94
CA LEU A 224 19.06 -3.38 5.92
C LEU A 224 19.74 -3.22 7.29
N ALA A 225 19.52 -2.11 7.99
CA ALA A 225 20.02 -1.90 9.36
C ALA A 225 19.49 -2.98 10.33
N ARG A 226 18.27 -3.49 10.09
CA ARG A 226 17.68 -4.61 10.84
C ARG A 226 18.22 -5.98 10.46
N GLY A 227 19.16 -6.05 9.52
CA GLY A 227 19.78 -7.30 9.05
C GLY A 227 18.91 -8.10 8.08
N MET A 228 17.95 -7.47 7.41
CA MET A 228 17.16 -8.15 6.38
C MET A 228 17.98 -8.44 5.13
N GLU A 229 17.68 -9.55 4.44
CA GLU A 229 18.17 -9.81 3.09
C GLU A 229 17.62 -8.75 2.12
N LEU A 230 18.39 -8.39 1.09
CA LEU A 230 18.13 -7.26 0.20
C LEU A 230 16.74 -7.33 -0.46
N THR A 231 16.38 -8.45 -1.07
CA THR A 231 15.09 -8.62 -1.76
C THR A 231 13.95 -8.37 -0.78
N ARG A 232 14.01 -9.01 0.40
CA ARG A 232 13.04 -8.78 1.46
C ARG A 232 13.03 -7.32 1.95
N ALA A 233 14.19 -6.69 2.11
CA ALA A 233 14.30 -5.30 2.54
C ALA A 233 13.60 -4.34 1.56
N VAL A 234 13.71 -4.62 0.25
CA VAL A 234 13.02 -3.87 -0.81
C VAL A 234 11.51 -4.13 -0.77
N THR A 235 11.06 -5.38 -0.72
CA THR A 235 9.63 -5.73 -0.71
C THR A 235 8.91 -5.16 0.53
N GLU A 236 9.51 -5.23 1.71
CA GLU A 236 8.95 -4.64 2.94
C GLU A 236 8.90 -3.10 2.85
N ALA A 237 9.90 -2.46 2.23
CA ALA A 237 9.92 -1.02 2.02
C ALA A 237 8.86 -0.55 0.99
N GLN A 238 8.62 -1.35 -0.05
CA GLN A 238 7.53 -1.15 -1.00
C GLN A 238 6.16 -1.27 -0.32
N GLY A 239 5.99 -2.24 0.58
CA GLY A 239 4.80 -2.36 1.43
C GLY A 239 4.58 -1.13 2.31
N PHE A 240 5.64 -0.63 2.95
CA PHE A 240 5.60 0.61 3.74
C PHE A 240 5.20 1.83 2.89
N LEU A 241 5.80 1.99 1.71
CA LEU A 241 5.49 3.09 0.79
C LEU A 241 4.03 3.06 0.35
N ASN A 242 3.53 1.91 -0.11
CA ASN A 242 2.15 1.77 -0.57
C ASN A 242 1.15 2.05 0.54
N LEU A 243 1.40 1.54 1.75
CA LEU A 243 0.56 1.83 2.91
C LEU A 243 0.52 3.33 3.19
N GLY A 244 1.68 4.00 3.18
CA GLY A 244 1.75 5.44 3.40
C GLY A 244 1.05 6.26 2.30
N LEU A 245 1.08 5.80 1.05
CA LEU A 245 0.39 6.44 -0.07
C LEU A 245 -1.13 6.30 0.05
N ARG A 246 -1.63 5.10 0.41
CA ARG A 246 -3.06 4.85 0.63
C ARG A 246 -3.60 5.62 1.83
N ALA A 247 -2.78 5.75 2.86
CA ALA A 247 -3.10 6.50 4.08
C ALA A 247 -2.74 7.99 3.96
N SER A 248 -2.35 8.46 2.78
CA SER A 248 -1.93 9.85 2.58
C SER A 248 -3.08 10.81 2.85
N TYR A 249 -2.74 12.03 3.19
CA TYR A 249 -3.69 13.06 3.56
C TYR A 249 -3.25 14.40 2.99
N ARG A 250 -4.20 15.30 2.79
CA ARG A 250 -3.93 16.59 2.16
C ARG A 250 -3.07 17.47 3.08
N VAL A 251 -1.87 17.80 2.62
CA VAL A 251 -0.99 18.79 3.24
C VAL A 251 -0.56 19.81 2.19
N GLY A 252 -0.79 21.09 2.47
CA GLY A 252 -0.48 22.16 1.52
C GLY A 252 -1.44 22.23 0.33
N ARG A 253 -0.98 22.87 -0.76
CA ARG A 253 -1.80 23.18 -1.94
C ARG A 253 -1.38 22.42 -3.21
N GLY A 254 -0.18 21.87 -3.24
CA GLY A 254 0.32 21.04 -4.34
C GLY A 254 0.31 19.54 -3.98
N PRO A 255 1.15 18.71 -4.63
CA PRO A 255 1.32 17.32 -4.25
C PRO A 255 1.72 17.19 -2.78
N GLY A 256 0.91 16.47 -2.00
CA GLY A 256 1.17 16.21 -0.58
C GLY A 256 2.16 15.06 -0.36
N PRO A 257 2.61 14.85 0.89
CA PRO A 257 3.41 13.70 1.26
C PRO A 257 2.54 12.45 1.49
N LEU A 258 3.18 11.29 1.42
CA LEU A 258 2.65 10.07 2.04
C LEU A 258 2.52 10.22 3.57
N ASN A 259 1.72 9.34 4.17
CA ASN A 259 1.60 9.24 5.63
C ASN A 259 2.58 8.21 6.20
N HIS A 260 3.76 8.67 6.65
CA HIS A 260 4.75 7.78 7.27
C HIS A 260 4.21 7.05 8.52
N ALA A 261 3.25 7.63 9.24
CA ALA A 261 2.72 7.08 10.49
C ALA A 261 1.65 6.00 10.29
N ALA A 262 1.29 5.67 9.05
CA ALA A 262 0.26 4.68 8.74
C ALA A 262 0.46 3.30 9.41
N PRO A 263 1.70 2.74 9.53
CA PRO A 263 1.91 1.49 10.27
C PRO A 263 1.55 1.60 11.76
N LEU A 264 1.79 2.75 12.39
CA LEU A 264 1.44 2.98 13.79
C LEU A 264 -0.08 3.04 13.99
N VAL A 265 -0.80 3.64 13.02
CA VAL A 265 -2.27 3.66 13.03
C VAL A 265 -2.82 2.24 12.94
N GLN A 266 -2.31 1.42 12.00
CA GLN A 266 -2.69 0.01 11.93
C GLN A 266 -2.37 -0.73 13.23
N ALA A 267 -1.18 -0.53 13.81
CA ALA A 267 -0.78 -1.21 15.03
C ALA A 267 -1.72 -0.92 16.21
N ARG A 268 -2.23 0.33 16.34
CA ARG A 268 -3.20 0.72 17.36
C ARG A 268 -4.58 0.10 17.14
N ALA A 269 -5.05 0.09 15.89
CA ALA A 269 -6.35 -0.46 15.53
C ALA A 269 -6.47 -1.99 15.74
N ARG A 270 -5.34 -2.71 15.90
CA ARG A 270 -5.34 -4.17 15.98
C ARG A 270 -6.21 -4.73 17.12
N ALA A 271 -6.09 -4.16 18.32
CA ALA A 271 -6.86 -4.65 19.46
C ALA A 271 -8.35 -4.25 19.34
N GLU A 272 -8.60 -3.01 18.92
CA GLU A 272 -9.94 -2.44 18.75
C GLU A 272 -10.77 -3.26 17.75
N ILE A 273 -10.20 -3.63 16.59
CA ILE A 273 -10.90 -4.45 15.59
C ILE A 273 -11.24 -5.85 16.11
N LEU A 274 -10.36 -6.48 16.89
CA LEU A 274 -10.65 -7.80 17.46
C LEU A 274 -11.80 -7.74 18.47
N GLU A 275 -11.84 -6.69 19.29
CA GLU A 275 -12.92 -6.45 20.26
C GLU A 275 -14.24 -6.12 19.56
N GLU A 276 -14.22 -5.23 18.57
CA GLU A 276 -15.39 -4.84 17.79
C GLU A 276 -15.96 -6.01 16.98
N LEU A 277 -15.09 -6.85 16.39
CA LEU A 277 -15.51 -8.04 15.66
C LEU A 277 -16.17 -9.07 16.60
N ALA A 278 -15.62 -9.26 17.81
CA ALA A 278 -16.24 -10.12 18.81
C ALA A 278 -17.63 -9.61 19.22
N ASP A 279 -17.77 -8.30 19.43
CA ASP A 279 -19.03 -7.68 19.80
C ASP A 279 -20.08 -7.75 18.68
N THR A 280 -19.67 -7.46 17.46
CA THR A 280 -20.53 -7.53 16.28
C THR A 280 -21.02 -8.95 16.03
N GLY A 281 -20.16 -9.96 16.25
CA GLY A 281 -20.59 -11.36 16.23
C GLY A 281 -21.70 -11.66 17.25
N ARG A 282 -21.56 -11.21 18.51
CA ARG A 282 -22.61 -11.39 19.53
C ARG A 282 -23.92 -10.72 19.12
N ARG A 283 -23.86 -9.49 18.63
CA ARG A 283 -25.03 -8.74 18.12
C ARG A 283 -25.66 -9.43 16.91
N LEU A 284 -24.88 -10.06 16.04
CA LEU A 284 -25.41 -10.90 14.95
C LEU A 284 -26.19 -12.10 15.52
N ALA A 285 -25.66 -12.74 16.57
CA ALA A 285 -26.28 -13.92 17.17
C ALA A 285 -27.62 -13.63 17.89
N GLU A 286 -27.82 -12.39 18.32
CA GLU A 286 -29.09 -11.93 18.92
C GLU A 286 -30.21 -11.70 17.87
N ARG A 287 -29.91 -11.77 16.56
CA ARG A 287 -30.89 -11.55 15.49
C ARG A 287 -31.57 -12.85 15.06
N PRO A 288 -32.88 -13.02 15.28
CA PRO A 288 -33.58 -14.28 14.99
C PRO A 288 -33.57 -14.68 13.50
N PHE A 289 -33.45 -13.72 12.59
CA PHE A 289 -33.45 -13.99 11.15
C PHE A 289 -32.06 -14.33 10.59
N ALA A 290 -30.98 -14.02 11.32
CA ALA A 290 -29.61 -14.13 10.83
C ALA A 290 -29.24 -15.58 10.49
N ALA A 291 -29.69 -16.54 11.30
CA ALA A 291 -29.47 -17.97 11.07
C ALA A 291 -29.98 -18.46 9.69
N GLY A 292 -31.03 -17.83 9.16
CA GLY A 292 -31.60 -18.14 7.85
C GLY A 292 -30.86 -17.55 6.66
N LEU A 293 -29.93 -16.60 6.90
CA LEU A 293 -29.10 -15.96 5.87
C LEU A 293 -27.68 -16.53 5.85
N LEU A 294 -27.20 -17.10 6.95
CA LEU A 294 -25.87 -17.67 7.06
C LEU A 294 -25.76 -19.03 6.34
N PRO A 295 -24.61 -19.35 5.73
CA PRO A 295 -24.35 -20.70 5.23
C PRO A 295 -24.18 -21.68 6.40
N ARG A 296 -24.49 -22.96 6.16
CA ARG A 296 -24.30 -24.03 7.17
C ARG A 296 -22.83 -24.33 7.44
N PHE A 297 -21.98 -24.16 6.43
CA PHE A 297 -20.54 -24.37 6.51
C PHE A 297 -19.81 -23.24 5.78
N GLY A 298 -18.62 -22.89 6.26
CA GLY A 298 -17.74 -21.91 5.62
C GLY A 298 -18.24 -20.46 5.62
N GLY A 299 -19.18 -20.12 6.51
CA GLY A 299 -19.52 -18.72 6.78
C GLY A 299 -18.47 -18.06 7.66
N ASN A 300 -18.25 -16.76 7.49
CA ASN A 300 -17.46 -15.97 8.42
C ASN A 300 -17.85 -14.49 8.37
N MET A 301 -17.45 -13.75 9.40
CA MET A 301 -17.47 -12.29 9.44
C MET A 301 -16.04 -11.82 9.54
N ALA A 302 -15.69 -10.80 8.76
CA ALA A 302 -14.35 -10.26 8.71
C ALA A 302 -14.34 -8.74 8.88
N ALA A 303 -13.26 -8.26 9.51
CA ALA A 303 -12.95 -6.85 9.68
C ALA A 303 -11.47 -6.59 9.32
N ALA A 304 -11.21 -5.63 8.45
CA ALA A 304 -9.88 -5.29 7.96
C ALA A 304 -9.26 -4.15 8.77
N LEU A 305 -7.93 -4.17 8.91
CA LEU A 305 -7.19 -2.98 9.34
C LEU A 305 -7.40 -1.82 8.35
N PRO A 306 -7.31 -0.56 8.81
CA PRO A 306 -7.30 0.59 7.90
C PRO A 306 -6.26 0.41 6.79
N TRP A 307 -6.68 0.56 5.54
CA TRP A 307 -5.84 0.38 4.35
C TRP A 307 -5.17 -1.00 4.23
N ALA A 308 -5.84 -2.07 4.68
CA ALA A 308 -5.32 -3.43 4.51
C ALA A 308 -5.10 -3.78 3.03
N THR A 309 -3.96 -4.43 2.75
CA THR A 309 -3.59 -4.89 1.41
C THR A 309 -3.30 -6.39 1.36
N ARG A 310 -3.26 -7.06 2.53
CA ARG A 310 -2.97 -8.49 2.63
C ARG A 310 -4.01 -9.19 3.49
N PRO A 311 -4.40 -10.44 3.16
CA PRO A 311 -5.36 -11.21 3.95
C PRO A 311 -4.96 -11.35 5.43
N ALA A 312 -3.65 -11.36 5.73
CA ALA A 312 -3.13 -11.39 7.10
C ALA A 312 -3.47 -10.13 7.94
N GLN A 313 -3.93 -9.04 7.31
CA GLN A 313 -4.39 -7.81 7.97
C GLN A 313 -5.91 -7.80 8.20
N VAL A 314 -6.60 -8.89 7.85
CA VAL A 314 -8.04 -9.08 8.07
C VAL A 314 -8.26 -10.02 9.23
N ALA A 315 -9.05 -9.60 10.21
CA ALA A 315 -9.50 -10.42 11.32
C ALA A 315 -10.80 -11.12 10.96
N ALA A 316 -10.95 -12.38 11.36
CA ALA A 316 -12.18 -13.17 11.23
C ALA A 316 -12.29 -14.17 12.40
N PHE A 317 -13.41 -14.87 12.55
CA PHE A 317 -13.53 -15.94 13.55
C PHE A 317 -12.73 -17.18 13.12
N ASP A 318 -11.82 -17.68 13.96
CA ASP A 318 -10.95 -18.83 13.64
C ASP A 318 -11.68 -20.18 13.57
N GLY A 319 -12.92 -20.26 14.08
CA GLY A 319 -13.83 -21.38 13.85
C GLY A 319 -14.91 -21.13 12.80
N GLY A 320 -14.99 -19.91 12.25
CA GLY A 320 -16.06 -19.48 11.34
C GLY A 320 -17.36 -19.08 12.05
N ILE A 321 -18.40 -18.90 11.25
CA ILE A 321 -19.78 -18.59 11.68
C ILE A 321 -20.72 -19.58 11.00
N THR A 322 -21.63 -20.17 11.78
CA THR A 322 -22.63 -21.12 11.29
C THR A 322 -23.96 -20.95 11.99
N SER A 323 -24.97 -21.73 11.62
CA SER A 323 -26.28 -21.76 12.26
C SER A 323 -26.73 -23.18 12.59
N SER A 324 -27.42 -23.32 13.72
CA SER A 324 -28.05 -24.58 14.14
C SER A 324 -29.36 -24.84 13.39
N LEU A 325 -29.85 -26.08 13.45
CA LEU A 325 -31.16 -26.44 12.89
C LEU A 325 -32.32 -25.71 13.57
N ASP A 326 -32.14 -25.33 14.84
CA ASP A 326 -33.13 -24.62 15.64
C ASP A 326 -33.10 -23.09 15.42
N GLY A 327 -32.27 -22.61 14.49
CA GLY A 327 -32.22 -21.20 14.12
C GLY A 327 -31.33 -20.34 15.01
N HIS A 328 -30.36 -20.92 15.72
CA HIS A 328 -29.37 -20.18 16.49
C HIS A 328 -28.11 -19.93 15.68
N VAL A 329 -27.55 -18.72 15.76
CA VAL A 329 -26.21 -18.43 15.21
C VAL A 329 -25.15 -18.96 16.18
N LEU A 330 -24.16 -19.66 15.65
CA LEU A 330 -23.02 -20.19 16.39
C LEU A 330 -21.75 -19.48 15.94
N LEU A 331 -20.95 -19.05 16.91
CA LEU A 331 -19.66 -18.37 16.71
C LEU A 331 -18.55 -19.24 17.30
N PRO A 332 -18.19 -20.37 16.67
CA PRO A 332 -17.06 -21.17 17.11
C PRO A 332 -15.75 -20.37 17.05
N GLY A 333 -14.99 -20.41 18.14
CA GLY A 333 -13.66 -19.79 18.21
C GLY A 333 -13.66 -18.32 18.60
N CYS A 334 -12.57 -17.61 18.24
CA CYS A 334 -12.33 -16.22 18.58
C CYS A 334 -11.84 -15.43 17.35
N PRO A 335 -12.05 -14.11 17.32
CA PRO A 335 -11.43 -13.24 16.32
C PRO A 335 -9.91 -13.39 16.28
N ARG A 336 -9.35 -13.63 15.09
CA ARG A 336 -7.90 -13.65 14.82
C ARG A 336 -7.60 -13.10 13.43
N TYR A 337 -6.46 -12.43 13.30
CA TYR A 337 -5.93 -11.99 12.01
C TYR A 337 -5.51 -13.19 11.14
N GLY A 338 -5.87 -13.17 9.86
CA GLY A 338 -5.59 -14.23 8.90
C GLY A 338 -6.47 -15.48 9.06
N ALA A 339 -7.52 -15.44 9.89
CA ALA A 339 -8.36 -16.59 10.20
C ALA A 339 -9.26 -17.04 9.03
N ALA A 340 -9.57 -16.17 8.07
CA ALA A 340 -10.39 -16.47 6.91
C ALA A 340 -9.70 -15.98 5.63
N PRO A 341 -8.71 -16.72 5.08
CA PRO A 341 -7.93 -16.26 3.93
C PRO A 341 -8.80 -15.86 2.73
N GLU A 342 -9.79 -16.68 2.38
CA GLU A 342 -10.67 -16.44 1.23
C GLU A 342 -11.53 -15.18 1.39
N LEU A 343 -12.09 -14.94 2.58
CA LEU A 343 -12.84 -13.71 2.86
C LEU A 343 -11.91 -12.51 2.98
N GLY A 344 -10.71 -12.73 3.51
CA GLY A 344 -9.66 -11.72 3.65
C GLY A 344 -9.20 -11.18 2.30
N VAL A 345 -8.96 -12.06 1.32
CA VAL A 345 -8.60 -11.70 -0.05
C VAL A 345 -9.65 -10.77 -0.67
N ARG A 346 -10.94 -11.15 -0.60
CA ARG A 346 -12.07 -10.35 -1.12
C ARG A 346 -12.18 -8.99 -0.43
N LEU A 347 -12.06 -8.97 0.89
CA LEU A 347 -12.15 -7.74 1.67
C LEU A 347 -10.95 -6.80 1.42
N THR A 348 -9.76 -7.34 1.17
CA THR A 348 -8.61 -6.51 0.78
C THR A 348 -8.75 -5.93 -0.63
N ALA A 349 -9.34 -6.68 -1.57
CA ALA A 349 -9.70 -6.15 -2.88
C ALA A 349 -10.78 -5.06 -2.77
N ALA A 350 -11.78 -5.26 -1.90
CA ALA A 350 -12.81 -4.26 -1.58
C ALA A 350 -12.22 -2.98 -0.98
N ALA A 351 -11.30 -3.11 -0.03
CA ALA A 351 -10.59 -1.98 0.56
C ALA A 351 -9.72 -1.25 -0.49
N ALA A 352 -9.14 -1.98 -1.45
CA ALA A 352 -8.31 -1.40 -2.52
C ALA A 352 -9.12 -0.72 -3.63
N ALA A 353 -10.39 -1.09 -3.80
CA ALA A 353 -11.30 -0.46 -4.77
C ALA A 353 -11.80 0.91 -4.29
N ALA A 354 -11.83 1.15 -2.97
CA ALA A 354 -12.16 2.45 -2.41
C ALA A 354 -10.98 3.42 -2.65
N GLY A 355 -11.23 4.52 -3.36
CA GLY A 355 -10.21 5.54 -3.68
C GLY A 355 -9.70 6.31 -2.45
N GLU A 356 -8.93 7.39 -2.69
CA GLU A 356 -8.45 8.27 -1.61
C GLU A 356 -9.60 8.96 -0.86
N GLY A 357 -9.73 8.69 0.44
CA GLY A 357 -10.73 9.35 1.30
C GLY A 357 -11.32 8.39 2.32
N GLU A 358 -11.92 8.93 3.38
CA GLU A 358 -12.40 8.20 4.55
C GLU A 358 -13.25 6.95 4.22
N GLY A 359 -12.94 5.83 4.89
CA GLY A 359 -13.83 4.69 5.05
C GLY A 359 -14.06 3.84 3.80
N GLY A 360 -13.01 3.21 3.27
CA GLY A 360 -13.19 2.09 2.34
C GLY A 360 -13.94 0.91 2.98
N LEU A 361 -14.45 0.00 2.16
CA LEU A 361 -15.11 -1.22 2.65
C LEU A 361 -14.11 -2.00 3.52
N SER A 362 -14.42 -2.11 4.82
CA SER A 362 -13.52 -2.71 5.82
C SER A 362 -14.19 -3.82 6.62
N TRP A 363 -15.46 -4.10 6.36
CA TRP A 363 -16.22 -5.19 6.96
C TRP A 363 -16.87 -6.06 5.90
N ALA A 364 -16.93 -7.36 6.17
CA ALA A 364 -17.60 -8.33 5.33
C ALA A 364 -18.32 -9.42 6.12
N LEU A 365 -19.42 -9.92 5.58
CA LEU A 365 -20.12 -11.10 6.10
C LEU A 365 -20.47 -12.05 4.96
N THR A 366 -20.12 -13.33 5.13
CA THR A 366 -20.55 -14.39 4.22
C THR A 366 -22.00 -14.77 4.49
N LEU A 367 -22.82 -14.63 3.46
CA LEU A 367 -24.21 -15.06 3.40
C LEU A 367 -24.36 -16.22 2.42
N ARG A 368 -25.36 -17.06 2.65
CA ARG A 368 -25.74 -18.14 1.75
C ARG A 368 -26.33 -17.55 0.47
N LEU A 369 -25.87 -18.02 -0.69
CA LEU A 369 -26.58 -17.74 -1.94
C LEU A 369 -27.90 -18.53 -1.95
N ALA A 370 -29.00 -17.82 -1.74
CA ALA A 370 -30.35 -18.38 -1.72
C ALA A 370 -31.39 -17.32 -2.12
N GLU A 371 -32.56 -17.77 -2.55
CA GLU A 371 -33.64 -16.87 -3.01
C GLU A 371 -34.04 -15.85 -1.93
N ASN A 372 -34.02 -16.24 -0.66
CA ASN A 372 -34.31 -15.33 0.46
C ASN A 372 -33.23 -14.25 0.63
N THR A 373 -31.96 -14.60 0.44
CA THR A 373 -30.85 -13.64 0.48
C THR A 373 -30.95 -12.64 -0.66
N LEU A 374 -31.19 -13.12 -1.89
CA LEU A 374 -31.31 -12.26 -3.08
C LEU A 374 -32.51 -11.31 -2.99
N LYS A 375 -33.68 -11.81 -2.55
CA LYS A 375 -34.85 -10.96 -2.29
C LYS A 375 -34.59 -9.93 -1.19
N GLY A 376 -33.82 -10.31 -0.16
CA GLY A 376 -33.43 -9.39 0.91
C GLY A 376 -32.58 -8.24 0.40
N LEU A 377 -31.56 -8.54 -0.44
CA LEU A 377 -30.70 -7.53 -1.05
C LEU A 377 -31.50 -6.55 -1.91
N ASP A 378 -32.35 -7.07 -2.80
CA ASP A 378 -33.20 -6.27 -3.69
C ASP A 378 -34.18 -5.40 -2.90
N ALA A 379 -34.86 -5.97 -1.91
CA ALA A 379 -35.83 -5.24 -1.09
C ALA A 379 -35.19 -4.21 -0.14
N ALA A 380 -33.89 -4.32 0.13
CA ALA A 380 -33.10 -3.32 0.84
C ALA A 380 -32.46 -2.29 -0.10
N GLY A 381 -32.59 -2.43 -1.42
CA GLY A 381 -31.98 -1.55 -2.41
C GLY A 381 -30.45 -1.65 -2.46
N LEU A 382 -29.88 -2.78 -2.03
CA LEU A 382 -28.44 -3.00 -1.96
C LEU A 382 -27.89 -3.39 -3.34
N ARG A 383 -26.80 -2.72 -3.75
CA ARG A 383 -26.19 -2.95 -5.06
C ARG A 383 -25.32 -4.19 -5.03
N VAL A 384 -25.43 -5.00 -6.09
CA VAL A 384 -24.77 -6.29 -6.17
C VAL A 384 -23.88 -6.33 -7.40
N SER A 385 -22.67 -6.83 -7.24
CA SER A 385 -21.79 -7.22 -8.35
C SER A 385 -21.56 -8.73 -8.31
N ALA A 386 -21.17 -9.32 -9.43
CA ALA A 386 -20.84 -10.74 -9.52
C ALA A 386 -19.35 -10.90 -9.81
N VAL A 387 -18.73 -11.90 -9.20
CA VAL A 387 -17.34 -12.27 -9.43
C VAL A 387 -17.29 -13.75 -9.79
N ASP A 388 -16.59 -14.07 -10.87
CA ASP A 388 -16.27 -15.43 -11.28
C ASP A 388 -14.76 -15.60 -11.34
N HIS A 389 -14.25 -16.62 -10.65
CA HIS A 389 -12.83 -16.99 -10.65
C HIS A 389 -12.55 -18.22 -11.52
N GLY A 390 -13.54 -18.71 -12.28
CA GLY A 390 -13.38 -19.80 -13.24
C GLY A 390 -12.60 -19.42 -14.52
N MET A 391 -12.33 -18.13 -14.72
CA MET A 391 -11.45 -17.63 -15.79
C MET A 391 -10.30 -16.86 -15.14
N ASP A 392 -9.11 -17.48 -15.12
CA ASP A 392 -7.87 -16.77 -14.85
C ASP A 392 -7.67 -15.76 -15.99
N GLY A 393 -7.75 -14.46 -15.69
CA GLY A 393 -7.35 -13.43 -16.64
C GLY A 393 -5.85 -13.53 -16.95
N ASP A 394 -5.44 -13.13 -18.16
CA ASP A 394 -4.06 -13.13 -18.67
C ASP A 394 -3.10 -12.16 -17.92
N GLU A 395 -3.47 -11.68 -16.72
CA GLU A 395 -2.67 -10.69 -15.99
C GLU A 395 -1.43 -11.32 -15.34
N PRO A 396 -0.26 -10.65 -15.40
CA PRO A 396 0.99 -11.19 -14.88
C PRO A 396 0.96 -11.28 -13.35
N ARG A 397 0.64 -12.47 -12.83
CA ARG A 397 0.72 -12.79 -11.40
C ARG A 397 2.18 -12.79 -10.94
N GLY A 398 2.53 -11.89 -10.03
CA GLY A 398 3.76 -12.00 -9.26
C GLY A 398 3.73 -13.26 -8.38
N ARG A 399 4.89 -13.83 -8.03
CA ARG A 399 4.99 -15.00 -7.14
C ARG A 399 4.35 -14.80 -5.75
N ASP A 400 4.15 -13.54 -5.35
CA ASP A 400 3.59 -13.11 -4.05
C ASP A 400 2.41 -12.12 -4.20
N ASP A 401 1.67 -12.18 -5.31
CA ASP A 401 0.51 -11.31 -5.51
C ASP A 401 -0.73 -11.84 -4.77
N ASP A 402 -0.91 -11.39 -3.53
CA ASP A 402 -2.05 -11.74 -2.67
C ASP A 402 -3.34 -10.98 -3.05
N LEU A 403 -3.30 -10.07 -4.05
CA LEU A 403 -4.45 -9.26 -4.43
C LEU A 403 -5.35 -10.01 -5.41
N ASP A 404 -6.64 -10.06 -5.09
CA ASP A 404 -7.63 -10.62 -6.00
C ASP A 404 -8.09 -9.59 -7.03
N TRP A 405 -7.43 -9.66 -8.18
CA TRP A 405 -7.69 -8.84 -9.35
C TRP A 405 -9.10 -9.01 -9.92
N ASN A 406 -9.66 -10.22 -9.89
CA ASN A 406 -11.02 -10.45 -10.39
C ASN A 406 -12.04 -9.70 -9.53
N THR A 407 -11.91 -9.81 -8.20
CA THR A 407 -12.77 -9.04 -7.29
C THR A 407 -12.52 -7.54 -7.44
N LEU A 408 -11.27 -7.08 -7.50
CA LEU A 408 -10.95 -5.66 -7.67
C LEU A 408 -11.56 -5.08 -8.95
N ASN A 409 -11.44 -5.81 -10.07
CA ASN A 409 -11.96 -5.39 -11.36
C ASN A 409 -13.48 -5.40 -11.37
N ALA A 410 -14.14 -6.42 -10.79
CA ALA A 410 -15.59 -6.47 -10.65
C ALA A 410 -16.15 -5.33 -9.78
N LEU A 411 -15.43 -4.93 -8.73
CA LEU A 411 -15.78 -3.80 -7.88
C LEU A 411 -15.65 -2.46 -8.61
N ARG A 412 -14.57 -2.28 -9.38
CA ARG A 412 -14.32 -1.06 -10.18
C ARG A 412 -15.30 -0.93 -11.34
N ALA A 413 -15.58 -2.03 -12.04
CA ALA A 413 -16.56 -2.06 -13.13
C ALA A 413 -17.97 -1.74 -12.64
N ALA A 414 -18.36 -2.20 -11.45
CA ALA A 414 -19.66 -1.87 -10.86
C ALA A 414 -19.79 -0.39 -10.44
N GLY A 415 -18.68 0.28 -10.17
CA GLY A 415 -18.61 1.72 -9.89
C GLY A 415 -18.52 2.61 -11.13
N HIS A 416 -18.50 2.05 -12.34
CA HIS A 416 -18.52 2.82 -13.59
C HIS A 416 -19.69 2.32 -14.44
N GLY A 417 -20.74 3.14 -14.57
CA GLY A 417 -21.79 2.87 -15.56
C GLY A 417 -21.18 2.69 -16.98
N PRO A 418 -21.87 2.05 -17.93
CA PRO A 418 -21.33 1.66 -19.24
C PRO A 418 -20.90 2.81 -20.19
N GLU A 419 -20.75 4.05 -19.71
CA GLU A 419 -20.29 5.22 -20.47
C GLU A 419 -19.42 6.12 -19.59
N ALA A 420 -18.09 5.93 -19.56
CA ALA A 420 -17.19 6.87 -18.88
C ALA A 420 -15.76 6.89 -19.45
N ASP A 421 -15.61 7.13 -20.75
CA ASP A 421 -14.35 7.59 -21.35
C ASP A 421 -14.32 9.14 -21.34
N VAL A 422 -14.15 9.75 -20.17
CA VAL A 422 -13.90 11.21 -20.04
C VAL A 422 -12.88 11.48 -18.92
N PRO A 423 -11.84 12.32 -19.13
CA PRO A 423 -10.84 12.61 -18.10
C PRO A 423 -11.44 13.35 -16.91
N ARG A 424 -11.11 12.87 -15.70
CA ARG A 424 -11.51 13.45 -14.41
C ARG A 424 -11.10 14.93 -14.29
N SER A 425 -12.07 15.84 -14.22
CA SER A 425 -11.86 17.18 -13.68
C SER A 425 -12.11 17.18 -12.17
N ALA A 426 -11.34 17.98 -11.43
CA ALA A 426 -11.36 17.99 -9.97
C ALA A 426 -12.68 18.60 -9.43
N GLY A 427 -13.63 17.76 -9.02
CA GLY A 427 -14.83 18.18 -8.31
C GLY A 427 -15.63 16.99 -7.75
N GLY A 428 -15.85 16.99 -6.43
CA GLY A 428 -16.93 16.32 -5.69
C GLY A 428 -17.23 14.84 -5.95
N ALA A 429 -16.89 13.98 -4.99
CA ALA A 429 -17.24 12.55 -4.96
C ALA A 429 -18.71 12.29 -4.56
N ASP A 430 -19.68 12.96 -5.19
CA ASP A 430 -21.11 12.88 -4.83
C ASP A 430 -22.02 12.53 -6.03
N SER A 431 -21.57 11.65 -6.94
CA SER A 431 -22.42 11.07 -7.97
C SER A 431 -22.78 9.61 -7.64
N PRO A 432 -24.07 9.19 -7.69
CA PRO A 432 -24.51 7.81 -7.42
C PRO A 432 -23.88 6.74 -8.32
N ALA A 433 -23.28 7.15 -9.44
CA ALA A 433 -22.63 6.27 -10.40
C ALA A 433 -21.29 5.72 -9.90
N ASP A 434 -20.63 6.35 -8.93
CA ASP A 434 -19.26 6.03 -8.50
C ASP A 434 -19.15 5.17 -7.23
N ALA A 435 -20.27 4.77 -6.63
CA ALA A 435 -20.24 4.08 -5.34
C ALA A 435 -19.93 2.57 -5.51
N LEU A 436 -19.12 1.97 -4.63
CA LEU A 436 -18.79 0.53 -4.65
C LEU A 436 -20.01 -0.35 -4.29
N PRO A 437 -20.15 -1.57 -4.84
CA PRO A 437 -21.30 -2.42 -4.54
C PRO A 437 -21.37 -2.82 -3.05
N ASP A 438 -22.60 -3.06 -2.59
CA ASP A 438 -22.90 -3.46 -1.21
C ASP A 438 -22.73 -4.96 -0.99
N ALA A 439 -22.81 -5.76 -2.04
CA ALA A 439 -22.58 -7.20 -1.98
C ALA A 439 -21.91 -7.75 -3.25
N LEU A 440 -21.16 -8.83 -3.08
CA LEU A 440 -20.58 -9.62 -4.15
C LEU A 440 -21.26 -11.00 -4.19
N ILE A 441 -21.80 -11.39 -5.34
CA ILE A 441 -22.16 -12.78 -5.61
C ILE A 441 -20.90 -13.46 -6.12
N ASP A 442 -20.35 -14.35 -5.31
CA ASP A 442 -19.19 -15.14 -5.67
C ASP A 442 -19.65 -16.53 -6.11
N THR A 443 -19.42 -16.86 -7.37
CA THR A 443 -19.77 -18.15 -7.96
C THR A 443 -18.59 -19.11 -8.08
N SER A 444 -17.42 -18.76 -7.55
CA SER A 444 -16.20 -19.57 -7.68
C SER A 444 -16.13 -20.73 -6.70
N GLY A 445 -15.82 -21.92 -7.23
CA GLY A 445 -15.25 -23.04 -6.49
C GLY A 445 -16.18 -23.88 -5.61
N ASP A 446 -15.69 -25.09 -5.29
CA ASP A 446 -16.44 -26.19 -4.67
C ASP A 446 -16.70 -26.03 -3.15
N PHE A 447 -16.00 -25.13 -2.44
CA PHE A 447 -16.22 -24.83 -1.01
C PHE A 447 -15.79 -23.39 -0.67
N PRO A 448 -16.60 -22.59 0.06
CA PRO A 448 -17.90 -22.92 0.66
C PRO A 448 -19.06 -23.05 -0.33
N GLY A 449 -18.77 -23.13 -1.63
CA GLY A 449 -19.75 -23.07 -2.71
C GLY A 449 -20.12 -21.62 -3.01
N PRO A 450 -21.08 -21.39 -3.92
CA PRO A 450 -21.45 -20.03 -4.29
C PRO A 450 -22.07 -19.30 -3.08
N VAL A 451 -21.53 -18.13 -2.77
CA VAL A 451 -21.89 -17.32 -1.60
C VAL A 451 -22.20 -15.88 -1.99
N VAL A 452 -22.82 -15.17 -1.07
CA VAL A 452 -22.96 -13.71 -1.15
C VAL A 452 -22.05 -13.11 -0.09
N VAL A 453 -21.13 -12.23 -0.46
CA VAL A 453 -20.31 -11.47 0.49
C VAL A 453 -20.93 -10.09 0.65
N LEU A 454 -21.57 -9.84 1.78
CA LEU A 454 -22.10 -8.53 2.13
C LEU A 454 -20.94 -7.64 2.61
N LEU A 455 -20.77 -6.45 2.04
CA LEU A 455 -19.69 -5.51 2.31
C LEU A 455 -20.22 -4.27 3.03
N ALA A 456 -19.41 -3.73 3.95
CA ALA A 456 -19.73 -2.52 4.70
C ALA A 456 -18.47 -1.71 5.06
N ARG A 457 -18.64 -0.42 5.36
CA ARG A 457 -17.53 0.43 5.80
C ARG A 457 -17.19 0.20 7.27
N ASP A 458 -18.17 -0.11 8.09
CA ASP A 458 -18.03 -0.38 9.52
C ASP A 458 -19.02 -1.46 10.01
N ALA A 459 -18.90 -1.84 11.28
CA ALA A 459 -19.77 -2.82 11.92
C ALA A 459 -21.24 -2.38 11.99
N ALA A 460 -21.50 -1.08 12.17
CA ALA A 460 -22.87 -0.56 12.29
C ALA A 460 -23.59 -0.67 10.95
N GLU A 461 -22.97 -0.22 9.87
CA GLU A 461 -23.49 -0.33 8.51
C GLU A 461 -23.74 -1.80 8.13
N LEU A 462 -22.84 -2.72 8.50
CA LEU A 462 -23.01 -4.14 8.22
C LEU A 462 -24.30 -4.69 8.85
N LEU A 463 -24.55 -4.36 10.12
CA LEU A 463 -25.73 -4.80 10.84
C LEU A 463 -27.01 -4.10 10.34
N ASP A 464 -26.93 -2.81 10.00
CA ASP A 464 -28.05 -2.05 9.45
C ASP A 464 -28.50 -2.61 8.08
N LYS A 465 -27.54 -2.98 7.22
CA LYS A 465 -27.82 -3.66 5.94
C LYS A 465 -28.56 -4.98 6.17
N LEU A 466 -28.13 -5.78 7.15
CA LEU A 466 -28.80 -7.04 7.50
C LEU A 466 -30.22 -6.82 8.01
N ASP A 467 -30.43 -5.83 8.87
CA ASP A 467 -31.75 -5.50 9.41
C ASP A 467 -32.69 -4.99 8.31
N ALA A 468 -32.20 -4.20 7.35
CA ALA A 468 -32.95 -3.77 6.18
C ALA A 468 -33.42 -4.95 5.31
N MET A 469 -32.52 -5.92 5.06
CA MET A 469 -32.87 -7.15 4.32
C MET A 469 -34.01 -7.93 4.97
N ALA A 470 -34.12 -7.89 6.31
CA ALA A 470 -35.19 -8.55 7.06
C ALA A 470 -36.49 -7.72 7.16
N GLY A 471 -36.38 -6.40 7.25
CA GLY A 471 -37.50 -5.47 7.45
C GLY A 471 -38.46 -5.39 6.25
N SER A 472 -37.93 -5.45 5.03
CA SER A 472 -38.72 -5.30 3.80
C SER A 472 -39.64 -6.50 3.51
N GLY A 473 -39.41 -7.66 4.16
CA GLY A 473 -40.28 -8.84 4.06
C GLY A 473 -41.61 -8.73 4.81
N LYS A 474 -41.76 -7.78 5.76
CA LYS A 474 -43.01 -7.60 6.52
C LYS A 474 -44.10 -6.82 5.77
N GLY A 475 -43.77 -6.19 4.63
CA GLY A 475 -44.72 -5.47 3.77
C GLY A 475 -45.56 -6.39 2.89
N ALA A 476 -45.01 -7.50 2.39
CA ALA A 476 -45.69 -8.39 1.46
C ALA A 476 -46.68 -9.37 2.13
N ALA A 477 -46.51 -9.68 3.42
CA ALA A 477 -47.36 -10.64 4.13
C ALA A 477 -48.73 -10.07 4.59
N LYS A 478 -48.93 -8.75 4.55
CA LYS A 478 -50.22 -8.13 4.90
C LYS A 478 -51.21 -8.02 3.73
N GLY A 479 -50.78 -8.35 2.50
CA GLY A 479 -51.61 -8.28 1.28
C GLY A 479 -52.49 -9.51 1.00
N SER A 480 -52.14 -10.70 1.51
CA SER A 480 -52.85 -11.95 1.16
C SER A 480 -53.95 -12.38 2.16
N ALA A 481 -54.06 -11.72 3.31
CA ALA A 481 -55.07 -12.04 4.32
C ALA A 481 -56.43 -11.33 4.13
N LYS A 482 -56.56 -10.43 3.14
CA LYS A 482 -57.80 -9.64 2.91
C LYS A 482 -58.73 -10.18 1.80
N SER A 483 -58.40 -11.26 1.11
CA SER A 483 -59.26 -11.82 0.03
C SER A 483 -60.04 -13.10 0.39
N ARG A 484 -60.02 -13.56 1.65
CA ARG A 484 -60.78 -14.76 2.10
C ARG A 484 -61.92 -14.50 3.08
N ALA A 485 -62.41 -13.27 3.16
CA ALA A 485 -63.57 -12.95 3.99
C ALA A 485 -64.55 -12.01 3.28
N ARG A 486 -65.15 -12.49 2.18
CA ARG A 486 -66.48 -12.08 1.69
C ARG A 486 -67.11 -13.26 0.95
N GLY A 487 -67.84 -14.08 1.72
CA GLY A 487 -69.03 -14.76 1.22
C GLY A 487 -70.21 -13.79 1.28
#